data_AF-A0A409V703-F1
#
_entry.id   AF-A0A409V703-F1
#
_cell.length_a   1.000
_cell.length_b   1.000
_cell.length_c   1.000
_cell.angle_alpha   90.00
_cell.angle_beta   90.00
_cell.angle_gamma   90.00
#
_symmetry.space_group_name_H-M   'P 1'
#
loop_
_entity.id
_entity.type
_entity.pdbx_description
1 polymer ?
#
loop_
_entity_poly.entity_id
_entity_poly.type
_entity_poly.pdbx_seq_one_letter_code
_entity_poly.pdbx_strand_id
1 'polypeptide(L)'
;LPKGSSLSERKSQLYFASCMDKNKTIEELGAKPLLDLLKLNFSDWSISNQSTSKFDLQTYIENLKMLGINAFFSVWVGEDDRNSSANILQIDQSGLGLPERDYYLNKSITEDKVLKAYLKYLTKVGVLLGEEENSTRQQMIDVIEFETQIANKKL
;
A
#
# COMPACT_ATOMS: atom_id res chain seq x y z
N LEU A 1 -1.53 -30.46 17.11
CA LEU A 1 -2.13 -30.59 15.75
C LEU A 1 -2.62 -32.02 15.59
N PRO A 2 -3.85 -32.24 15.10
CA PRO A 2 -4.38 -33.59 14.92
C PRO A 2 -3.51 -34.37 13.92
N LYS A 3 -3.31 -35.67 14.18
CA LYS A 3 -2.58 -36.56 13.26
C LYS A 3 -3.41 -36.73 11.98
N GLY A 4 -2.80 -36.47 10.82
CA GLY A 4 -3.41 -36.68 9.51
C GLY A 4 -3.64 -35.43 8.66
N SER A 5 -3.32 -34.22 9.15
CA SER A 5 -3.51 -33.01 8.35
C SER A 5 -2.45 -32.83 7.26
N SER A 6 -2.89 -32.33 6.10
CA SER A 6 -2.00 -32.00 4.98
C SER A 6 -1.11 -30.79 5.32
N LEU A 7 -0.04 -30.60 4.54
CA LEU A 7 0.83 -29.42 4.69
C LEU A 7 0.04 -28.11 4.53
N SER A 8 -0.91 -28.06 3.60
CA SER A 8 -1.73 -26.89 3.32
C SER A 8 -2.67 -26.54 4.48
N GLU A 9 -3.29 -27.55 5.09
CA GLU A 9 -4.12 -27.37 6.29
C GLU A 9 -3.27 -26.86 7.46
N ARG A 10 -2.07 -27.43 7.64
CA ARG A 10 -1.16 -26.99 8.69
C ARG A 10 -0.71 -25.55 8.51
N LYS A 11 -0.37 -25.13 7.28
CA LYS A 11 -0.01 -23.73 6.98
C LYS A 11 -1.18 -22.78 7.26
N SER A 12 -2.38 -23.16 6.86
CA SER A 12 -3.60 -22.34 7.10
C SER A 12 -3.90 -22.18 8.58
N GLN A 13 -3.77 -23.26 9.37
CA GLN A 13 -3.95 -23.23 10.82
C GLN A 13 -2.90 -22.36 11.51
N LEU A 14 -1.64 -22.43 11.07
CA LEU A 14 -0.56 -21.60 11.61
C LEU A 14 -0.76 -20.12 11.27
N TYR A 15 -1.16 -19.80 10.03
CA TYR A 15 -1.45 -18.43 9.61
C TYR A 15 -2.62 -17.83 10.42
N PHE A 16 -3.69 -18.60 10.61
CA PHE A 16 -4.80 -18.19 11.46
C PHE A 16 -4.34 -17.96 12.91
N ALA A 17 -3.55 -18.87 13.47
CA ALA A 17 -3.04 -18.74 14.83
C ALA A 17 -2.13 -17.52 15.00
N SER A 18 -1.32 -17.17 14.00
CA SER A 18 -0.49 -15.95 14.03
C SER A 18 -1.32 -14.66 13.98
N CYS A 19 -2.45 -14.64 13.26
CA CYS A 19 -3.35 -13.48 13.27
C CYS A 19 -4.16 -13.36 14.57
N MET A 20 -4.60 -14.49 15.14
CA MET A 20 -5.33 -14.48 16.41
C MET A 20 -4.45 -14.11 17.60
N ASP A 21 -3.13 -14.27 17.45
CA ASP A 21 -2.09 -13.75 18.33
C ASP A 21 -2.39 -13.87 19.83
N LYS A 22 -2.64 -15.09 20.30
CA LYS A 22 -2.96 -15.34 21.73
C LYS A 22 -1.86 -14.87 22.69
N ASN A 23 -0.65 -14.71 22.19
CA ASN A 23 0.52 -14.29 22.95
C ASN A 23 0.73 -12.76 22.93
N LYS A 24 -0.14 -12.00 22.25
CA LYS A 24 -0.07 -10.52 22.13
C LYS A 24 1.23 -10.00 21.48
N THR A 25 1.88 -10.82 20.66
CA THR A 25 3.12 -10.48 19.97
C THR A 25 2.93 -9.30 19.00
N ILE A 26 1.76 -9.14 18.38
CA ILE A 26 1.44 -8.02 17.47
C ILE A 26 1.52 -6.70 18.24
N GLU A 27 0.87 -6.62 19.41
CA GLU A 27 0.88 -5.41 20.24
C GLU A 27 2.27 -5.12 20.83
N GLU A 28 3.02 -6.16 21.20
CA GLU A 28 4.40 -6.02 21.69
C GLU A 28 5.35 -5.50 20.61
N LEU A 29 5.18 -5.93 19.36
CA LEU A 29 6.00 -5.48 18.23
C LEU A 29 5.58 -4.10 17.71
N GLY A 30 4.30 -3.75 17.82
CA GLY A 30 3.76 -2.49 17.33
C GLY A 30 4.14 -2.22 15.87
N ALA A 31 4.58 -1.00 15.58
CA ALA A 31 4.98 -0.59 14.22
C ALA A 31 6.35 -1.15 13.75
N LYS A 32 7.10 -1.81 14.63
CA LYS A 32 8.50 -2.21 14.36
C LYS A 32 8.67 -3.04 13.07
N PRO A 33 7.85 -4.07 12.78
CA PRO A 33 8.02 -4.88 11.57
C PRO A 33 7.88 -4.04 10.29
N LEU A 34 6.95 -3.07 10.29
CA LEU A 34 6.78 -2.16 9.16
C LEU A 34 7.94 -1.18 9.07
N LEU A 35 8.39 -0.59 10.18
CA LEU A 35 9.55 0.31 10.18
C LEU A 35 10.83 -0.38 9.69
N ASP A 36 11.05 -1.64 10.08
CA ASP A 36 12.20 -2.44 9.62
C ASP A 36 12.10 -2.72 8.10
N LEU A 37 10.90 -3.03 7.58
CA LEU A 37 10.65 -3.17 6.15
C LEU A 37 10.96 -1.88 5.38
N LEU A 38 10.49 -0.74 5.89
CA LEU A 38 10.70 0.57 5.27
C LEU A 38 12.18 0.96 5.23
N LYS A 39 12.92 0.71 6.32
CA LYS A 39 14.36 0.97 6.37
C LYS A 39 15.17 0.13 5.37
N LEU A 40 14.75 -1.11 5.12
CA LEU A 40 15.46 -2.02 4.23
C LEU A 40 15.24 -1.71 2.75
N ASN A 41 14.01 -1.38 2.36
CA ASN A 41 13.62 -1.31 0.95
C ASN A 41 13.20 0.08 0.47
N PHE A 42 12.94 1.01 1.39
CA PHE A 42 12.33 2.32 1.11
C PHE A 42 12.96 3.44 1.97
N SER A 43 14.26 3.38 2.21
CA SER A 43 14.99 4.40 3.00
C SER A 43 14.83 5.81 2.44
N ASP A 44 14.51 5.93 1.15
CA ASP A 44 14.27 7.20 0.44
C ASP A 44 12.84 7.72 0.57
N TRP A 45 11.95 7.04 1.32
CA TRP A 45 10.60 7.54 1.51
C TRP A 45 10.64 8.90 2.21
N SER A 46 10.30 9.94 1.46
CA SER A 46 10.43 11.36 1.83
C SER A 46 9.77 11.78 3.15
N ILE A 47 8.90 10.94 3.71
CA ILE A 47 8.35 11.19 5.03
C ILE A 47 9.49 11.18 6.07
N SER A 48 10.44 10.26 5.98
CA SER A 48 11.51 10.08 6.96
C SER A 48 12.79 10.87 6.67
N ASN A 49 12.73 12.16 6.32
CA ASN A 49 13.84 13.15 6.30
C ASN A 49 15.24 12.75 5.74
N GLN A 50 15.38 11.62 5.06
CA GLN A 50 16.62 11.06 4.56
C GLN A 50 16.49 10.87 3.04
N SER A 51 16.30 11.98 2.33
CA SER A 51 16.37 11.96 0.87
C SER A 51 17.81 11.63 0.47
N THR A 52 18.07 10.39 0.01
CA THR A 52 19.36 10.08 -0.59
C THR A 52 19.35 10.51 -2.06
N SER A 53 20.51 10.89 -2.59
CA SER A 53 20.68 11.38 -3.96
C SER A 53 20.58 10.28 -5.05
N LYS A 54 19.97 9.14 -4.74
CA LYS A 54 19.96 7.92 -5.57
C LYS A 54 18.57 7.33 -5.83
N PHE A 55 17.52 8.14 -5.76
CA PHE A 55 16.17 7.65 -6.06
C PHE A 55 16.08 7.10 -7.50
N ASP A 56 15.82 5.80 -7.62
CA ASP A 56 15.52 5.13 -8.89
C ASP A 56 14.08 4.62 -8.87
N LEU A 57 13.24 5.22 -9.71
CA LEU A 57 11.81 4.92 -9.75
C LEU A 57 11.53 3.46 -10.14
N GLN A 58 12.34 2.89 -11.03
CA GLN A 58 12.14 1.52 -11.48
C GLN A 58 12.37 0.53 -10.33
N THR A 59 13.53 0.59 -9.68
CA THR A 59 13.86 -0.25 -8.52
C THR A 59 12.82 -0.08 -7.40
N TYR A 60 12.34 1.15 -7.19
CA TYR A 60 11.31 1.44 -6.19
C TYR A 60 9.98 0.73 -6.50
N ILE A 61 9.52 0.79 -7.75
CA ILE A 61 8.30 0.08 -8.19
C ILE A 61 8.48 -1.44 -8.14
N GLU A 62 9.64 -1.96 -8.53
CA GLU A 62 9.95 -3.40 -8.43
C GLU A 62 9.89 -3.89 -6.98
N ASN A 63 10.45 -3.13 -6.03
CA ASN A 63 10.37 -3.43 -4.60
C ASN A 63 8.92 -3.40 -4.09
N LEU A 64 8.11 -2.43 -4.50
CA LEU A 64 6.68 -2.38 -4.17
C LEU A 64 5.95 -3.61 -4.72
N LYS A 65 6.26 -4.01 -5.95
CA LYS A 65 5.65 -5.17 -6.60
C LYS A 65 5.95 -6.47 -5.88
N MET A 66 7.17 -6.64 -5.37
CA MET A 66 7.56 -7.78 -4.54
C MET A 66 6.75 -7.89 -3.24
N LEU A 67 6.18 -6.77 -2.77
CA LEU A 67 5.26 -6.71 -1.62
C LEU A 67 3.78 -6.81 -2.03
N GLY A 68 3.49 -7.04 -3.31
CA GLY A 68 2.13 -7.09 -3.84
C GLY A 68 1.47 -5.72 -4.01
N ILE A 69 2.22 -4.63 -3.89
CA ILE A 69 1.72 -3.26 -4.03
C ILE A 69 1.84 -2.84 -5.50
N ASN A 70 0.72 -2.40 -6.10
CA ASN A 70 0.68 -1.93 -7.48
C ASN A 70 0.66 -0.40 -7.53
N ALA A 71 1.83 0.21 -7.71
CA ALA A 71 1.95 1.66 -7.93
C ALA A 71 1.64 2.00 -9.39
N PHE A 72 0.79 3.02 -9.61
CA PHE A 72 0.36 3.55 -10.92
C PHE A 72 -0.47 2.58 -11.80
N PHE A 73 0.03 1.37 -12.02
CA PHE A 73 -0.62 0.33 -12.83
C PHE A 73 -0.44 -1.04 -12.17
N SER A 74 -1.39 -1.93 -12.39
CA SER A 74 -1.32 -3.32 -11.98
C SER A 74 -0.78 -4.15 -13.13
N VAL A 75 0.11 -5.08 -12.81
CA VAL A 75 0.66 -6.05 -13.76
C VAL A 75 0.43 -7.45 -13.23
N TRP A 76 -0.19 -8.33 -14.01
CA TRP A 76 -0.39 -9.72 -13.63
C TRP A 76 -0.41 -10.65 -14.85
N VAL A 77 -0.29 -11.95 -14.60
CA VAL A 77 -0.46 -12.97 -15.64
C VAL A 77 -1.91 -13.43 -15.60
N GLY A 78 -2.62 -13.22 -16.70
CA GLY A 78 -4.02 -13.60 -16.88
C GLY A 78 -4.21 -14.35 -18.19
N GLU A 79 -5.43 -14.83 -18.41
CA GLU A 79 -5.85 -15.46 -19.65
C GLU A 79 -5.83 -14.44 -20.81
N ASP A 80 -5.49 -14.88 -22.03
CA ASP A 80 -5.62 -14.03 -23.22
C ASP A 80 -7.07 -14.01 -23.70
N ASP A 81 -7.71 -12.84 -23.70
CA ASP A 81 -9.08 -12.65 -24.19
C ASP A 81 -9.30 -13.13 -25.63
N ARG A 82 -8.22 -13.21 -26.43
CA ARG A 82 -8.25 -13.71 -27.81
C ARG A 82 -7.91 -15.20 -27.92
N ASN A 83 -7.35 -15.80 -26.87
CA ASN A 83 -7.00 -17.22 -26.82
C ASN A 83 -6.99 -17.72 -25.37
N SER A 84 -8.12 -18.27 -24.94
CA SER A 84 -8.34 -18.78 -23.58
C SER A 84 -7.40 -19.91 -23.14
N SER A 85 -6.70 -20.55 -24.08
CA SER A 85 -5.72 -21.60 -23.78
C SER A 85 -4.33 -21.06 -23.48
N ALA A 86 -4.11 -19.75 -23.59
CA ALA A 86 -2.82 -19.10 -23.35
C ALA A 86 -2.95 -18.02 -22.27
N ASN A 87 -1.82 -17.74 -21.61
CA ASN A 87 -1.71 -16.60 -20.69
C ASN A 87 -0.93 -15.46 -21.35
N ILE A 88 -1.29 -14.24 -20.99
CA ILE A 88 -0.61 -13.02 -21.41
C ILE A 88 -0.30 -12.14 -20.19
N LEU A 89 0.68 -11.25 -20.34
CA LEU A 89 0.91 -10.18 -19.39
C LEU A 89 -0.20 -9.14 -19.55
N GLN A 90 -1.00 -8.94 -18.51
CA GLN A 90 -2.04 -7.93 -18.47
C GLN A 90 -1.54 -6.72 -17.66
N ILE A 91 -1.80 -5.52 -18.18
CA ILE A 91 -1.46 -4.24 -17.57
C ILE A 91 -2.73 -3.40 -17.53
N ASP A 92 -3.11 -2.92 -16.36
CA ASP A 92 -4.32 -2.12 -16.18
C ASP A 92 -4.12 -1.02 -15.13
N GLN A 93 -5.09 -0.11 -15.03
CA GLN A 93 -5.05 1.06 -14.20
C GLN A 93 -5.10 0.71 -12.70
N SER A 94 -4.16 1.22 -11.90
CA SER A 94 -4.10 1.03 -10.43
C SER A 94 -3.78 2.36 -9.72
N GLY A 95 -3.45 2.34 -8.43
CA GLY A 95 -2.76 3.43 -7.74
C GLY A 95 -3.64 4.49 -7.10
N LEU A 96 -4.92 4.21 -6.85
CA LEU A 96 -5.76 5.04 -5.97
C LEU A 96 -5.90 4.35 -4.61
N GLY A 97 -5.77 5.11 -3.53
CA GLY A 97 -6.05 4.61 -2.19
C GLY A 97 -7.55 4.53 -1.86
N LEU A 98 -8.39 5.34 -2.50
CA LEU A 98 -9.86 5.22 -2.37
C LEU A 98 -10.43 4.27 -3.44
N PRO A 99 -11.57 3.60 -3.15
CA PRO A 99 -12.08 2.52 -4.01
C PRO A 99 -12.43 2.94 -5.44
N GLU A 100 -12.84 4.20 -5.62
CA GLU A 100 -13.35 4.70 -6.89
C GLU A 100 -12.79 6.10 -7.20
N ARG A 101 -12.63 6.35 -8.50
CA ARG A 101 -12.26 7.66 -9.07
C ARG A 101 -13.15 8.79 -8.56
N ASP A 102 -14.45 8.55 -8.46
CA ASP A 102 -15.46 9.56 -8.13
C ASP A 102 -15.33 10.11 -6.70
N TYR A 103 -14.53 9.46 -5.84
CA TYR A 103 -14.18 10.03 -4.55
C TYR A 103 -13.23 11.24 -4.64
N TYR A 104 -12.52 11.41 -5.76
CA TYR A 104 -11.57 12.50 -5.97
C TYR A 104 -12.14 13.61 -6.88
N LEU A 105 -13.03 13.27 -7.80
CA LEU A 105 -13.51 14.22 -8.82
C LEU A 105 -14.44 15.30 -8.24
N ASN A 106 -14.27 16.54 -8.72
CA ASN A 106 -15.12 17.70 -8.39
C ASN A 106 -15.30 17.94 -6.89
N LYS A 107 -14.31 17.55 -6.09
CA LYS A 107 -14.33 17.63 -4.63
C LYS A 107 -13.12 18.40 -4.13
N SER A 108 -13.32 19.13 -3.04
CA SER A 108 -12.22 19.78 -2.31
C SER A 108 -11.88 18.97 -1.07
N ILE A 109 -10.57 18.78 -0.82
CA ILE A 109 -10.04 18.18 0.42
C ILE A 109 -10.55 18.94 1.66
N THR A 110 -10.82 20.25 1.55
CA THR A 110 -11.29 21.09 2.66
C THR A 110 -12.81 21.06 2.87
N GLU A 111 -13.58 20.44 1.99
CA GLU A 111 -15.04 20.43 2.05
C GLU A 111 -15.61 19.01 2.14
N ASP A 112 -15.11 18.11 1.30
CA ASP A 112 -15.59 16.74 1.19
C ASP A 112 -15.23 15.88 2.42
N LYS A 113 -16.22 15.18 2.96
CA LYS A 113 -16.07 14.39 4.20
C LYS A 113 -15.14 13.18 4.02
N VAL A 114 -15.14 12.57 2.83
CA VAL A 114 -14.32 11.38 2.54
C VAL A 114 -12.88 11.78 2.38
N LEU A 115 -12.58 12.81 1.59
CA LEU A 115 -11.22 13.30 1.42
C LEU A 115 -10.62 13.83 2.73
N LYS A 116 -11.42 14.49 3.58
CA LYS A 116 -11.00 14.86 4.95
C LYS A 116 -10.63 13.65 5.80
N ALA A 117 -11.47 12.61 5.79
CA ALA A 117 -11.23 11.40 6.57
C ALA A 117 -9.99 10.67 6.06
N TYR A 118 -9.79 10.64 4.74
CA TYR A 118 -8.64 10.03 4.10
C TYR A 118 -7.34 10.78 4.44
N LEU A 119 -7.32 12.11 4.34
CA LEU A 119 -6.19 12.93 4.78
C LEU A 119 -5.87 12.70 6.26
N LYS A 120 -6.89 12.64 7.11
CA LYS A 120 -6.73 12.36 8.55
C LYS A 120 -6.13 10.97 8.79
N TYR A 121 -6.59 9.96 8.05
CA TYR A 121 -6.07 8.60 8.13
C TYR A 121 -4.59 8.55 7.74
N LEU A 122 -4.23 9.07 6.57
CA LEU A 122 -2.86 9.11 6.08
C LEU A 122 -1.93 9.85 7.06
N THR A 123 -2.37 11.03 7.53
CA THR A 123 -1.61 11.81 8.54
C THR A 123 -1.40 11.01 9.82
N LYS A 124 -2.44 10.33 10.32
CA LYS A 124 -2.35 9.54 11.55
C LYS A 124 -1.39 8.36 11.40
N VAL A 125 -1.38 7.70 10.24
CA VAL A 125 -0.43 6.62 9.94
C VAL A 125 1.00 7.13 9.96
N GLY A 126 1.29 8.26 9.30
CA GLY A 126 2.64 8.86 9.32
C GLY A 126 3.11 9.18 10.75
N VAL A 127 2.25 9.79 11.57
CA VAL A 127 2.56 10.05 12.98
C VAL A 127 2.84 8.77 13.77
N LEU A 128 2.07 7.69 13.53
CA LEU A 128 2.32 6.38 14.17
C LEU A 128 3.65 5.75 13.72
N LEU A 129 4.18 6.15 12.57
CA LEU A 129 5.49 5.73 12.06
C LEU A 129 6.64 6.61 12.58
N GLY A 130 6.36 7.62 13.40
CA GLY A 130 7.36 8.43 14.10
C GLY A 130 7.53 9.85 13.56
N GLU A 131 6.61 10.33 12.75
CA GLU A 131 6.75 11.57 12.00
C GLU A 131 6.01 12.75 12.62
N GLU A 132 6.43 13.97 12.29
CA GLU A 132 5.80 15.19 12.80
C GLU A 132 4.47 15.45 12.08
N GLU A 133 3.43 15.78 12.85
CA GLU A 133 2.05 15.84 12.35
C GLU A 133 1.85 16.89 11.25
N ASN A 134 2.37 18.11 11.41
CA ASN A 134 2.13 19.18 10.45
C ASN A 134 2.83 18.92 9.11
N SER A 135 4.10 18.51 9.16
CA SER A 135 4.90 18.12 7.98
C SER A 135 4.25 16.94 7.27
N THR A 136 3.87 15.89 8.01
CA THR A 136 3.17 14.73 7.47
C THR A 136 1.88 15.15 6.80
N ARG A 137 1.09 16.00 7.46
CA ARG A 137 -0.20 16.46 6.92
C ARG A 137 -0.03 17.20 5.60
N GLN A 138 1.00 18.03 5.46
CA GLN A 138 1.29 18.72 4.21
C GLN A 138 1.68 17.74 3.10
N GLN A 139 2.59 16.80 3.39
CA GLN A 139 2.98 15.77 2.42
C GLN A 139 1.79 14.91 1.98
N MET A 140 0.87 14.59 2.90
CA MET A 140 -0.34 13.82 2.56
C MET A 140 -1.36 14.61 1.73
N ILE A 141 -1.35 15.95 1.80
CA ILE A 141 -2.13 16.77 0.84
C ILE A 141 -1.56 16.58 -0.56
N ASP A 142 -0.24 16.69 -0.72
CA ASP A 142 0.43 16.56 -2.01
C ASP A 142 0.20 15.15 -2.61
N VAL A 143 0.20 14.11 -1.77
CA VAL A 143 -0.16 12.74 -2.17
C VAL A 143 -1.60 12.66 -2.69
N ILE A 144 -2.58 13.23 -1.98
CA ILE A 144 -3.98 13.21 -2.41
C ILE A 144 -4.17 14.01 -3.70
N GLU A 145 -3.47 15.14 -3.85
CA GLU A 145 -3.50 15.93 -5.08
C GLU A 145 -2.94 15.12 -6.26
N PHE A 146 -1.85 14.41 -6.06
CA PHE A 146 -1.28 13.51 -7.06
C PHE A 146 -2.23 12.34 -7.41
N GLU A 147 -2.83 11.68 -6.41
CA GLU A 147 -3.86 10.66 -6.65
C GLU A 147 -5.06 11.23 -7.41
N THR A 148 -5.46 12.48 -7.14
CA THR A 148 -6.53 13.17 -7.86
C THR A 148 -6.18 13.38 -9.33
N GLN A 149 -4.92 13.71 -9.64
CA GLN A 149 -4.45 13.79 -11.03
C GLN A 149 -4.51 12.43 -11.73
N ILE A 150 -4.12 11.35 -11.05
CA ILE A 150 -4.27 9.98 -11.57
C ILE A 150 -5.74 9.67 -11.81
N ALA A 151 -6.62 9.94 -10.83
CA ALA A 151 -8.04 9.70 -10.92
C ALA A 151 -8.66 10.44 -12.13
N ASN A 152 -8.22 11.67 -12.42
CA ASN A 152 -8.68 12.42 -13.60
C ASN A 152 -8.32 11.76 -14.94
N LYS A 153 -7.23 11.00 -15.00
CA LYS A 153 -6.72 10.35 -16.22
C LYS A 153 -7.18 8.91 -16.39
N LYS A 154 -7.69 8.27 -15.33
CA LYS A 154 -8.30 6.94 -15.40
C LYS A 154 -9.54 6.98 -16.30
N LEU A 155 -9.63 5.97 -17.16
CA LEU A 155 -10.77 5.74 -18.05
C LEU A 155 -11.92 5.13 -17.25
#